data_AF-A0A1F8FV48-F1
#
_entry.id   AF-A0A1F8FV48-F1
#
_cell.length_a   1.000
_cell.length_b   1.000
_cell.length_c   1.000
_cell.angle_alpha   90.00
_cell.angle_beta   90.00
_cell.angle_gamma   90.00
#
_symmetry.space_group_name_H-M   'P 1'
#
loop_
_entity.id
_entity.type
_entity.pdbx_description
1 polymer ?
#
loop_
_entity_poly.entity_id
_entity_poly.type
_entity_poly.pdbx_seq_one_letter_code
_entity_poly.pdbx_strand_id
1 'polypeptide(L)'
;MENPYEWDDEQLLREFAMACARSGVLNSGLIISSGAGRDNARMSYLWIALEARLARANPPFKLGQQVKPIGRETTPSPIDNGLGGHQPSRTLPAVLTVASVWYYKGRWDIKFKEEDARTAYRRDDGDRFWLVPLRFRAEDFEVLVPATT
;
A
#
# COMPACT_ATOMS: atom_id res chain seq x y z
N MET A 1 9.18 7.23 4.64
CA MET A 1 7.99 7.95 4.17
C MET A 1 7.15 8.20 5.40
N GLU A 2 6.82 9.46 5.69
CA GLU A 2 5.98 9.82 6.83
C GLU A 2 4.56 9.26 6.65
N ASN A 3 3.87 9.04 7.77
CA ASN A 3 2.55 8.42 7.80
C ASN A 3 1.44 9.48 7.68
N PRO A 4 0.76 9.65 6.53
CA PRO A 4 -0.22 10.71 6.35
C PRO A 4 -1.46 10.58 7.25
N TYR A 5 -1.71 9.39 7.80
CA TYR A 5 -2.80 9.16 8.74
C TYR A 5 -2.55 9.81 10.12
N GLU A 6 -1.30 10.19 10.43
CA GLU A 6 -0.92 10.86 11.68
C GLU A 6 -0.85 12.39 11.53
N TRP A 7 -1.03 12.91 10.32
CA TRP A 7 -1.05 14.35 10.07
C TRP A 7 -2.37 14.97 10.51
N ASP A 8 -2.30 16.23 10.93
CA ASP A 8 -3.50 17.06 11.10
C ASP A 8 -4.17 17.37 9.74
N ASP A 9 -5.39 17.89 9.79
CA ASP A 9 -6.18 18.19 8.59
C ASP A 9 -5.49 19.21 7.67
N GLU A 10 -4.86 20.23 8.25
CA GLU A 10 -4.22 21.31 7.48
C GLU A 10 -3.00 20.78 6.71
N GLN A 11 -2.13 20.03 7.38
CA GLN A 11 -0.97 19.39 6.78
C GLN A 11 -1.38 18.42 5.69
N LEU A 12 -2.38 17.57 5.93
CA LEU A 12 -2.85 16.60 4.94
C LEU A 12 -3.38 17.27 3.68
N LEU A 13 -4.23 18.30 3.82
CA LEU A 13 -4.77 19.06 2.69
C LEU A 13 -3.68 19.80 1.91
N ARG A 14 -2.74 20.43 2.62
CA ARG A 14 -1.62 21.15 2.01
C ARG A 14 -0.73 20.21 1.19
N GLU A 15 -0.33 19.09 1.77
CA GLU A 15 0.52 18.10 1.11
C GLU A 15 -0.18 17.45 -0.08
N PHE A 16 -1.49 17.18 0.03
CA PHE A 16 -2.30 16.68 -1.08
C PHE A 16 -2.37 17.68 -2.23
N ALA A 17 -2.69 18.95 -1.95
CA ALA A 17 -2.75 20.00 -2.97
C ALA A 17 -1.41 20.18 -3.70
N MET A 18 -0.28 20.14 -2.97
CA MET A 18 1.05 20.19 -3.57
C MET A 18 1.33 18.98 -4.46
N ALA A 19 0.94 17.77 -4.02
CA ALA A 19 1.10 16.56 -4.82
C ALA A 19 0.26 16.59 -6.10
N CYS A 20 -0.97 17.12 -6.04
CA CYS A 20 -1.81 17.36 -7.22
C CYS A 20 -1.16 18.35 -8.19
N ALA A 21 -0.65 19.48 -7.69
CA ALA A 21 0.02 20.48 -8.53
C ALA A 21 1.25 19.88 -9.25
N ARG A 22 2.09 19.12 -8.52
CA ARG A 22 3.24 18.43 -9.10
C ARG A 22 2.82 17.41 -10.15
N SER A 23 1.87 16.53 -9.81
CA SER A 23 1.33 15.53 -10.74
C SER A 23 0.74 16.18 -12.01
N GLY A 24 -0.01 17.28 -11.87
CA GLY A 24 -0.60 18.02 -12.98
C GLY A 24 0.45 18.63 -13.92
N VAL A 25 1.48 19.29 -13.36
CA VAL A 25 2.59 19.84 -14.16
C VAL A 25 3.31 18.74 -14.94
N LEU A 26 3.57 17.59 -14.32
CA LEU A 26 4.29 16.49 -14.95
C LEU A 26 3.47 15.73 -16.00
N ASN A 27 2.14 15.70 -15.88
CA ASN A 27 1.25 15.09 -16.87
C ASN A 27 0.79 16.07 -17.97
N SER A 28 1.17 17.35 -17.91
CA SER A 28 0.78 18.37 -18.91
C SER A 28 1.49 18.23 -20.26
N GLY A 29 2.47 17.33 -20.38
CA GLY A 29 3.32 17.19 -21.58
C GLY A 29 4.35 18.31 -21.74
N LEU A 30 4.34 19.33 -20.87
CA LEU A 30 5.28 20.46 -20.89
C LEU A 30 6.63 20.10 -20.27
N ILE A 31 6.69 19.07 -19.42
CA ILE A 31 7.91 18.63 -18.73
C ILE A 31 7.96 17.09 -18.75
N ILE A 32 8.99 16.50 -19.36
CA ILE A 32 9.29 15.08 -19.23
C ILE A 32 10.11 14.91 -17.94
N SER A 33 9.45 14.47 -16.86
CA SER A 33 10.11 14.21 -15.58
C SER A 33 10.20 12.72 -15.31
N SER A 34 11.42 12.25 -15.02
CA SER A 34 11.66 10.92 -14.45
C SER A 34 11.04 10.72 -13.05
N GLY A 35 10.54 11.80 -12.43
CA GLY A 35 9.81 11.79 -11.16
C GLY A 35 8.31 11.54 -11.26
N ALA A 36 7.70 11.61 -12.47
CA ALA A 36 6.25 11.61 -12.64
C ALA A 36 5.55 10.40 -11.98
N GLY A 37 6.13 9.21 -12.09
CA GLY A 37 5.58 8.01 -11.44
C GLY A 37 5.58 8.10 -9.91
N ARG A 38 6.61 8.70 -9.30
CA ARG A 38 6.71 8.87 -7.84
C ARG A 38 5.72 9.92 -7.33
N ASP A 39 5.56 11.02 -8.05
CA ASP A 39 4.61 12.07 -7.68
C ASP A 39 3.15 11.61 -7.86
N ASN A 40 2.84 10.85 -8.93
CA ASN A 40 1.52 10.23 -9.10
C ASN A 40 1.22 9.21 -7.99
N ALA A 41 2.21 8.40 -7.60
CA ALA A 41 2.06 7.46 -6.50
C ALA A 41 1.83 8.17 -5.15
N ARG A 42 2.57 9.26 -4.88
CA ARG A 42 2.37 10.09 -3.68
C ARG A 42 0.99 10.74 -3.67
N MET A 43 0.56 11.33 -4.78
CA MET A 43 -0.77 11.94 -4.91
C MET A 43 -1.87 10.92 -4.64
N SER A 44 -1.77 9.72 -5.25
CA SER A 44 -2.73 8.64 -5.04
C SER A 44 -2.77 8.19 -3.57
N TYR A 45 -1.61 8.08 -2.92
CA TYR A 45 -1.53 7.70 -1.51
C TYR A 45 -2.13 8.76 -0.57
N LEU A 46 -1.94 10.04 -0.86
CA LEU A 46 -2.54 11.13 -0.11
C LEU A 46 -4.05 11.24 -0.32
N TRP A 47 -4.53 11.00 -1.55
CA TRP A 47 -5.96 10.89 -1.85
C TRP A 47 -6.64 9.82 -0.99
N ILE A 48 -6.01 8.65 -0.90
CA ILE A 48 -6.47 7.54 -0.08
C ILE A 48 -6.53 7.90 1.41
N ALA A 49 -5.53 8.61 1.93
CA ALA A 49 -5.56 9.11 3.30
C ALA A 49 -6.70 10.10 3.55
N LEU A 50 -7.00 10.96 2.56
CA LEU A 50 -8.14 11.88 2.60
C LEU A 50 -9.48 11.14 2.57
N GLU A 51 -9.63 10.12 1.71
CA GLU A 51 -10.83 9.27 1.68
C GLU A 51 -11.08 8.60 3.04
N ALA A 52 -10.03 8.09 3.69
CA ALA A 52 -10.13 7.52 5.03
C ALA A 52 -10.62 8.55 6.06
N ARG A 53 -10.07 9.78 6.02
CA ARG A 53 -10.46 10.88 6.90
C ARG A 53 -11.93 11.25 6.72
N LEU A 54 -12.39 11.38 5.48
CA LEU A 54 -13.79 11.67 5.16
C LEU A 54 -14.74 10.56 5.64
N ALA A 55 -14.31 9.31 5.54
CA ALA A 55 -15.05 8.16 6.05
C ALA A 55 -14.94 7.98 7.58
N ARG A 56 -14.17 8.82 8.28
CA ARG A 56 -13.83 8.69 9.71
C ARG A 56 -13.25 7.31 10.04
N ALA A 57 -12.53 6.72 9.10
CA ALA A 57 -11.90 5.41 9.24
C ALA A 57 -10.47 5.56 9.78
N ASN A 58 -10.14 4.77 10.79
CA ASN A 58 -8.78 4.72 11.33
C ASN A 58 -7.99 3.57 10.70
N PRO A 59 -6.69 3.77 10.40
CA PRO A 59 -5.86 2.71 9.84
C PRO A 59 -5.72 1.57 10.87
N PRO A 60 -5.88 0.30 10.44
CA PRO A 60 -5.80 -0.85 11.35
C PRO A 60 -4.39 -1.11 11.85
N PHE A 61 -3.36 -0.65 11.12
CA PHE A 61 -1.96 -0.83 11.44
C PHE A 61 -1.15 0.43 11.20
N LYS A 62 -0.04 0.55 11.94
CA LYS A 62 0.97 1.58 11.74
C LYS A 62 2.03 1.11 10.74
N LEU A 63 2.67 2.08 10.07
CA LEU A 63 3.82 1.78 9.21
C LEU A 63 4.97 1.22 10.07
N GLY A 64 5.61 0.15 9.60
CA GLY A 64 6.67 -0.55 10.33
C GLY A 64 6.17 -1.53 11.39
N GLN A 65 4.86 -1.61 11.64
CA GLN A 65 4.30 -2.57 12.58
C GLN A 65 4.48 -4.00 12.06
N GLN A 66 4.83 -4.92 12.96
CA GLN A 66 4.88 -6.34 12.67
C GLN A 66 3.50 -6.96 12.86
N VAL A 67 3.08 -7.73 11.87
CA VAL A 67 1.81 -8.44 11.85
C VAL A 67 2.01 -9.89 11.45
N LYS A 68 1.04 -10.73 11.78
CA LYS A 68 1.00 -12.14 11.36
C LYS A 68 -0.38 -12.47 10.78
N PRO A 69 -0.47 -13.40 9.81
CA PRO A 69 -1.74 -13.87 9.29
C PRO A 69 -2.64 -14.49 10.38
N ILE A 70 -3.94 -14.21 10.36
CA ILE A 70 -4.93 -14.78 11.28
C ILE A 70 -5.41 -16.12 10.74
N GLY A 71 -5.18 -17.21 11.50
CA GLY A 71 -5.86 -18.50 11.32
C GLY A 71 -5.73 -19.15 9.94
N ARG A 72 -4.90 -18.63 9.05
CA ARG A 72 -4.71 -19.07 7.67
C ARG A 72 -3.26 -18.91 7.29
N GLU A 73 -2.63 -20.00 6.87
CA GLU A 73 -1.34 -19.92 6.19
C GLU A 73 -1.49 -19.22 4.84
N THR A 74 -2.66 -19.34 4.21
CA THR A 74 -2.95 -18.85 2.88
C THR A 74 -3.89 -17.64 2.87
N THR A 75 -3.38 -16.48 2.43
CA THR A 75 -4.20 -15.26 2.31
C THR A 75 -4.49 -14.98 0.83
N PRO A 76 -5.74 -14.72 0.43
CA PRO A 76 -6.03 -14.26 -0.92
C PRO A 76 -5.48 -12.85 -1.09
N SER A 77 -4.60 -12.64 -2.06
CA SER A 77 -4.25 -11.29 -2.53
C SER A 77 -5.42 -10.81 -3.39
N PRO A 78 -6.32 -9.93 -2.90
CA PRO A 78 -7.66 -9.86 -3.47
C PRO A 78 -7.70 -9.30 -4.89
N ILE A 79 -6.83 -8.35 -5.27
CA ILE A 79 -7.06 -7.55 -6.48
C ILE A 79 -5.78 -7.03 -7.14
N ASP A 80 -5.65 -7.41 -8.41
CA ASP A 80 -5.48 -6.57 -9.61
C ASP A 80 -4.69 -5.25 -9.44
N ASN A 81 -3.38 -5.35 -9.67
CA ASN A 81 -2.49 -4.24 -10.01
C ASN A 81 -2.70 -3.74 -11.46
N GLY A 82 -3.87 -3.99 -12.06
CA GLY A 82 -4.20 -3.64 -13.45
C GLY A 82 -3.47 -4.48 -14.50
N LEU A 83 -2.81 -5.57 -14.07
CA LEU A 83 -1.98 -6.42 -14.92
C LEU A 83 -2.61 -7.77 -15.26
N GLY A 84 -3.87 -7.99 -14.86
CA GLY A 84 -4.64 -9.18 -15.22
C GLY A 84 -4.15 -10.42 -14.46
N GLY A 85 -5.01 -10.95 -13.60
CA GLY A 85 -4.81 -12.27 -12.99
C GLY A 85 -5.25 -12.32 -11.54
N HIS A 86 -6.39 -12.97 -11.29
CA HIS A 86 -6.64 -13.54 -9.97
C HIS A 86 -5.51 -14.51 -9.65
N GLN A 87 -4.76 -14.26 -8.58
CA GLN A 87 -3.79 -15.22 -8.09
C GLN A 87 -4.39 -16.11 -7.00
N PRO A 88 -3.98 -17.39 -6.96
CA PRO A 88 -4.38 -18.31 -5.91
C PRO A 88 -3.86 -17.85 -4.55
N SER A 89 -4.52 -18.32 -3.51
CA SER A 89 -4.14 -18.10 -2.11
C SER A 89 -2.66 -18.44 -1.86
N ARG A 90 -1.92 -17.58 -1.16
CA ARG A 90 -0.46 -17.73 -0.98
C ARG A 90 -0.08 -18.01 0.47
N THR A 91 0.85 -18.94 0.68
CA THR A 91 1.46 -19.18 1.99
C THR A 91 2.34 -17.99 2.38
N LEU A 92 1.94 -17.23 3.40
CA LEU A 92 2.68 -16.06 3.85
C LEU A 92 3.70 -16.40 4.95
N PRO A 93 4.78 -15.60 5.09
CA PRO A 93 5.65 -15.67 6.26
C PRO A 93 4.86 -15.50 7.57
N ALA A 94 5.37 -16.11 8.65
CA ALA A 94 4.75 -16.01 9.98
C ALA A 94 4.74 -14.58 10.53
N VAL A 95 5.69 -13.75 10.12
CA VAL A 95 5.80 -12.34 10.52
C VAL A 95 6.10 -11.50 9.30
N LEU A 96 5.37 -10.41 9.15
CA LEU A 96 5.47 -9.45 8.05
C LEU A 96 5.50 -8.03 8.59
N THR A 97 6.20 -7.13 7.91
CA THR A 97 6.34 -5.73 8.31
C THR A 97 5.49 -4.84 7.42
N VAL A 98 4.55 -4.08 7.99
CA VAL A 98 3.67 -3.17 7.24
C VAL A 98 4.50 -2.06 6.58
N ALA A 99 4.44 -1.98 5.25
CA ALA A 99 5.08 -0.93 4.46
C ALA A 99 4.14 0.24 4.16
N SER A 100 2.86 -0.05 3.87
CA SER A 100 1.83 0.96 3.62
C SER A 100 0.43 0.39 3.83
N VAL A 101 -0.50 1.24 4.28
CA VAL A 101 -1.91 0.91 4.46
C VAL A 101 -2.77 1.82 3.56
N TRP A 102 -3.74 1.23 2.87
CA TRP A 102 -4.51 1.87 1.80
C TRP A 102 -6.00 1.72 2.12
N TYR A 103 -6.72 2.83 2.22
CA TYR A 103 -8.17 2.84 2.30
C TYR A 103 -8.80 3.02 0.92
N TYR A 104 -9.60 2.08 0.47
CA TYR A 104 -10.31 2.21 -0.81
C TYR A 104 -11.66 1.47 -0.75
N LYS A 105 -12.72 2.11 -1.26
CA LYS A 105 -14.09 1.54 -1.30
C LYS A 105 -14.55 0.94 0.04
N GLY A 106 -14.28 1.65 1.13
CA GLY A 106 -14.72 1.23 2.47
C GLY A 106 -13.88 0.14 3.12
N ARG A 107 -12.72 -0.20 2.56
CA ARG A 107 -11.87 -1.31 3.03
C ARG A 107 -10.41 -0.89 3.18
N TRP A 108 -9.70 -1.60 4.05
CA TRP A 108 -8.28 -1.43 4.26
C TRP A 108 -7.48 -2.55 3.59
N ASP A 109 -6.58 -2.15 2.72
CA ASP A 109 -5.56 -3.00 2.13
C ASP A 109 -4.19 -2.65 2.71
N ILE A 110 -3.29 -3.63 2.74
CA ILE A 110 -1.94 -3.47 3.24
C ILE A 110 -0.93 -4.05 2.26
N LYS A 111 0.26 -3.45 2.28
CA LYS A 111 1.45 -3.92 1.58
C LYS A 111 2.57 -4.11 2.59
N PHE A 112 3.38 -5.13 2.38
CA PHE A 112 4.51 -5.49 3.23
C PHE A 112 5.86 -5.00 2.69
N LYS A 113 6.87 -4.92 3.56
CA LYS A 113 8.25 -4.53 3.18
C LYS A 113 9.03 -5.69 2.58
N GLU A 114 8.70 -6.91 2.99
CA GLU A 114 9.28 -8.13 2.49
C GLU A 114 8.89 -8.28 1.02
N GLU A 115 9.86 -8.40 0.12
CA GLU A 115 9.64 -8.53 -1.33
C GLU A 115 10.17 -9.90 -1.79
N ASP A 116 9.34 -10.93 -1.68
CA ASP A 116 9.65 -12.28 -2.18
C ASP A 116 8.48 -12.85 -2.99
N ALA A 117 8.61 -14.09 -3.48
CA ALA A 117 7.59 -14.75 -4.28
C ALA A 117 6.24 -14.96 -3.55
N ARG A 118 6.15 -14.72 -2.24
CA ARG A 118 4.92 -14.80 -1.44
C ARG A 118 4.25 -13.43 -1.32
N THR A 119 5.03 -12.36 -1.17
CA THR A 119 4.54 -10.98 -0.94
C THR A 119 4.59 -10.07 -2.17
N ALA A 120 5.29 -10.47 -3.22
CA ALA A 120 5.40 -9.76 -4.49
C ALA A 120 5.11 -10.68 -5.70
N TYR A 121 4.69 -10.06 -6.80
CA TYR A 121 4.55 -10.69 -8.09
C TYR A 121 5.83 -10.54 -8.91
N ARG A 122 6.23 -11.60 -9.62
CA ARG A 122 7.36 -11.61 -10.56
C ARG A 122 6.83 -12.03 -11.92
N ARG A 123 7.02 -11.19 -12.95
CA ARG A 123 6.79 -11.60 -14.35
C ARG A 123 7.97 -12.45 -14.83
N ASP A 124 7.65 -13.52 -15.56
CA ASP A 124 8.61 -14.38 -16.25
C ASP A 124 8.52 -14.07 -17.75
N ASP A 125 9.20 -13.02 -18.19
CA ASP A 125 9.28 -12.63 -19.61
C ASP A 125 10.71 -12.77 -20.17
N GLY A 126 11.42 -13.81 -19.72
CA GLY A 126 12.71 -14.24 -20.27
C GLY A 126 13.91 -13.45 -19.76
N ASP A 127 13.80 -12.12 -19.59
CA ASP A 127 14.92 -11.27 -19.16
C ASP A 127 14.53 -10.10 -18.21
N ARG A 128 13.24 -9.86 -17.90
CA ARG A 128 12.84 -8.72 -17.06
C ARG A 128 11.95 -9.13 -15.89
N PHE A 129 12.60 -9.39 -14.76
CA PHE A 129 11.89 -9.62 -13.50
C PHE A 129 11.42 -8.29 -12.90
N TRP A 130 10.12 -8.03 -12.93
CA TRP A 130 9.49 -6.93 -12.18
C TRP A 130 8.92 -7.47 -10.88
N LEU A 131 9.39 -6.99 -9.73
CA LEU A 131 8.74 -7.22 -8.45
C LEU A 131 7.65 -6.18 -8.25
N VAL A 132 6.38 -6.59 -8.34
CA VAL A 132 5.24 -5.74 -8.02
C VAL A 132 4.67 -6.19 -6.68
N PRO A 133 4.73 -5.35 -5.63
CA PRO A 133 4.23 -5.72 -4.32
C PRO A 133 2.73 -6.00 -4.35
N LEU A 134 2.32 -7.08 -3.69
CA LEU A 134 0.91 -7.45 -3.57
C LEU A 134 0.20 -6.61 -2.52
N ARG A 135 -1.13 -6.55 -2.66
CA ARG A 135 -2.04 -5.96 -1.68
C ARG A 135 -2.83 -7.08 -1.02
N PHE A 136 -2.89 -7.04 0.31
CA PHE A 136 -3.65 -7.98 1.12
C PHE A 136 -4.69 -7.23 1.93
N ARG A 137 -5.80 -7.87 2.32
CA ARG A 137 -6.76 -7.20 3.19
C ARG A 137 -6.20 -7.11 4.59
N ALA A 138 -6.41 -5.98 5.25
CA ALA A 138 -5.98 -5.80 6.63
C ALA A 138 -6.67 -6.78 7.60
N GLU A 139 -7.91 -7.19 7.29
CA GLU A 139 -8.74 -8.09 8.12
C GLU A 139 -8.15 -9.51 8.27
N ASP A 140 -7.22 -9.89 7.40
CA ASP A 140 -6.56 -11.20 7.42
C ASP A 140 -5.33 -11.24 8.36
N PHE A 141 -5.03 -10.15 9.08
CA PHE A 141 -3.81 -10.02 9.90
C PHE A 141 -4.09 -9.49 11.30
N GLU A 142 -3.25 -9.87 12.26
CA GLU A 142 -3.23 -9.32 13.61
C GLU A 142 -1.86 -8.81 14.00
N VAL A 143 -1.82 -7.87 14.93
CA VAL A 143 -0.58 -7.31 15.47
C VAL A 143 0.20 -8.41 16.18
N LEU A 144 1.50 -8.49 15.90
CA LEU A 144 2.39 -9.33 16.69
C LEU A 144 2.61 -8.65 18.05
N VAL A 145 1.85 -9.07 19.06
CA VAL A 145 2.09 -8.66 20.45
C VAL A 145 3.26 -9.49 20.98
N PRO A 146 4.36 -8.88 21.48
CA PRO A 146 5.43 -9.65 22.10
C PRO A 146 4.85 -10.42 23.29
N ALA A 147 5.31 -11.66 23.49
CA ALA A 147 4.91 -12.41 24.68
C ALA A 147 5.30 -11.58 25.91
N THR A 148 4.31 -11.23 26.74
CA THR A 148 4.56 -10.63 28.06
C THR A 148 5.37 -11.63 28.86
N THR A 149 6.67 -11.39 28.98
CA THR A 149 7.56 -12.12 29.88
C THR A 149 7.38 -11.66 31.31
#